data_AF-A0AA89BYZ8-F1
#
_entry.id   AF-A0AA89BYZ8-F1
#
_cell.length_a   1.000
_cell.length_b   1.000
_cell.length_c   1.000
_cell.angle_alpha   90.00
_cell.angle_beta   90.00
_cell.angle_gamma   90.00
#
_symmetry.space_group_name_H-M   'P 1'
#
loop_
_entity.id
_entity.type
_entity.pdbx_description
1 polymer ?
#
loop_
_entity_poly.entity_id
_entity_poly.type
_entity_poly.pdbx_seq_one_letter_code
_entity_poly.pdbx_strand_id
1 'polypeptide(L)'
;MAITETWLGSDIDKGVLSELVPDTHAIYHVPRKDRKGGGVALILNKSFQLRFQRGYKNILDKHAPLQSKVVTIRPNTQWYSDELREIKHERRKAERIWRRTKLNVHEQIYKEICYKRNELLARSKVEFYSSKIKESESDAKQIYKLANTLIGSTKDQSLPSHHGDMTELANSFANFFSEKIHMIRCTLTEGNQHGTNPMLADVKFTGNALTEFSAVDSEDLRKNHFKLSF
;
A
#
# COMPACT_ATOMS: atom_id res chain seq x y z
N MET A 1 -35.99 -6.57 -14.57
CA MET A 1 -34.96 -5.60 -15.01
C MET A 1 -34.24 -5.04 -13.79
N ALA A 2 -32.91 -5.01 -13.79
CA ALA A 2 -32.12 -4.41 -12.71
C ALA A 2 -31.40 -3.16 -13.23
N ILE A 3 -31.48 -2.07 -12.49
CA ILE A 3 -30.88 -0.78 -12.80
C ILE A 3 -29.89 -0.45 -11.68
N THR A 4 -28.63 -0.21 -12.03
CA THR A 4 -27.61 0.29 -11.11
C THR A 4 -27.33 1.76 -11.42
N GLU A 5 -26.73 2.48 -10.48
CA GLU A 5 -26.49 3.91 -10.63
C GLU A 5 -27.80 4.65 -10.92
N THR A 6 -28.80 4.46 -10.06
CA THR A 6 -30.10 5.14 -10.22
C THR A 6 -30.03 6.64 -9.94
N TRP A 7 -29.07 7.07 -9.10
CA TRP A 7 -28.93 8.44 -8.57
C TRP A 7 -30.18 8.98 -7.87
N LEU A 8 -31.12 8.08 -7.55
CA LEU A 8 -32.33 8.36 -6.80
C LEU A 8 -31.98 8.40 -5.30
N GLY A 9 -32.30 9.51 -4.64
CA GLY A 9 -32.04 9.76 -3.22
C GLY A 9 -32.95 8.95 -2.29
N SER A 10 -32.70 9.04 -0.98
CA SER A 10 -33.54 8.42 0.06
C SER A 10 -34.91 9.07 0.21
N ASP A 11 -35.03 10.32 -0.24
CA ASP A 11 -36.19 11.17 0.00
C ASP A 11 -37.25 11.02 -1.10
N ILE A 12 -37.01 10.12 -2.06
CA ILE A 12 -37.96 9.82 -3.14
C ILE A 12 -38.94 8.77 -2.64
N ASP A 13 -40.20 9.16 -2.53
CA ASP A 13 -41.26 8.29 -2.08
C ASP A 13 -41.51 7.12 -3.03
N LYS A 14 -41.88 5.97 -2.44
CA LYS A 14 -42.25 4.76 -3.21
C LYS A 14 -43.40 5.02 -4.18
N GLY A 15 -44.29 5.96 -3.88
CA GLY A 15 -45.38 6.38 -4.75
C GLY A 15 -44.89 7.01 -6.06
N VAL A 16 -43.92 7.93 -5.96
CA VAL A 16 -43.29 8.56 -7.13
C VAL A 16 -42.56 7.52 -7.99
N LEU A 17 -41.88 6.57 -7.35
CA LEU A 17 -41.22 5.47 -8.07
C LEU A 17 -42.22 4.54 -8.75
N SER A 18 -43.39 4.33 -8.16
CA SER A 18 -44.44 3.49 -8.77
C SER A 18 -45.10 4.14 -9.98
N GLU A 19 -45.13 5.47 -10.07
CA GLU A 19 -45.66 6.18 -11.24
C GLU A 19 -44.77 6.01 -12.48
N LEU A 20 -43.46 5.82 -12.28
CA LEU A 20 -42.49 5.57 -13.35
C LEU A 20 -42.56 4.15 -13.93
N VAL A 21 -43.37 3.26 -13.34
CA VAL A 21 -43.40 1.84 -13.67
C VAL A 21 -44.84 1.39 -13.93
N PRO A 22 -45.11 0.67 -15.03
CA PRO A 22 -46.47 0.21 -15.33
C PRO A 22 -47.08 -0.65 -14.21
N ASP A 23 -48.41 -0.61 -14.04
CA ASP A 23 -49.14 -1.32 -12.97
C ASP A 23 -48.91 -2.84 -12.94
N THR A 24 -48.47 -3.43 -14.04
CA THR A 24 -48.13 -4.86 -14.15
C THR A 24 -46.79 -5.20 -13.46
N HIS A 25 -46.00 -4.20 -13.07
CA HIS A 25 -44.69 -4.33 -12.48
C HIS A 25 -44.62 -3.66 -11.10
N ALA A 26 -43.68 -4.12 -10.29
CA ALA A 26 -43.31 -3.56 -9.00
C ALA A 26 -41.86 -3.10 -9.07
N ILE A 27 -41.56 -1.97 -8.43
CA ILE A 27 -40.21 -1.43 -8.30
C ILE A 27 -39.72 -1.56 -6.85
N TYR A 28 -38.53 -2.10 -6.70
CA TYR A 28 -37.79 -2.17 -5.44
C TYR A 28 -36.53 -1.35 -5.56
N HIS A 29 -36.52 -0.19 -4.92
CA HIS A 29 -35.38 0.70 -4.93
C HIS A 29 -34.66 0.67 -3.57
N VAL A 30 -33.34 0.61 -3.63
CA VAL A 30 -32.45 0.76 -2.48
C VAL A 30 -31.51 1.92 -2.77
N PRO A 31 -31.74 3.09 -2.16
CA PRO A 31 -30.86 4.25 -2.32
C PRO A 31 -29.53 4.02 -1.60
N ARG A 32 -28.47 4.67 -2.07
CA ARG A 32 -27.18 4.70 -1.38
C ARG A 32 -27.18 5.84 -0.36
N LYS A 33 -27.18 5.51 0.94
CA LYS A 33 -27.36 6.49 2.02
C LYS A 33 -26.13 7.37 2.28
N ASP A 34 -24.92 6.80 2.18
CA ASP A 34 -23.72 7.46 2.73
C ASP A 34 -22.86 8.21 1.70
N ARG A 35 -23.26 8.27 0.43
CA ARG A 35 -22.49 8.93 -0.64
C ARG A 35 -23.39 9.52 -1.72
N LYS A 36 -22.93 10.61 -2.34
CA LYS A 36 -23.55 11.15 -3.56
C LYS A 36 -23.39 10.16 -4.72
N GLY A 37 -24.51 9.79 -5.33
CA GLY A 37 -24.57 8.88 -6.48
C GLY A 37 -24.64 7.39 -6.14
N GLY A 38 -25.18 6.61 -7.08
CA GLY A 38 -25.40 5.17 -6.92
C GLY A 38 -26.86 4.80 -6.71
N GLY A 39 -27.10 3.74 -5.94
CA GLY A 39 -28.43 3.16 -5.72
C GLY A 39 -28.80 2.11 -6.77
N VAL A 40 -29.65 1.17 -6.38
CA VAL A 40 -30.08 0.04 -7.22
C VAL A 40 -31.59 -0.03 -7.23
N ALA A 41 -32.20 -0.17 -8.40
CA ALA A 41 -33.61 -0.46 -8.57
C ALA A 41 -33.80 -1.81 -9.26
N LEU A 42 -34.76 -2.59 -8.78
CA LEU A 42 -35.21 -3.82 -9.41
C LEU A 42 -36.67 -3.65 -9.82
N ILE A 43 -36.95 -3.79 -11.10
CA ILE A 43 -38.31 -3.76 -11.65
C ILE A 43 -38.70 -5.19 -12.02
N LEU A 44 -39.74 -5.71 -11.37
CA LEU A 44 -40.22 -7.09 -11.51
C LEU A 44 -41.68 -7.09 -11.91
N ASN A 45 -42.09 -7.99 -12.80
CA ASN A 45 -43.51 -8.21 -13.05
C ASN A 45 -44.15 -8.87 -11.82
N LYS A 46 -45.30 -8.34 -11.37
CA LYS A 46 -45.98 -8.77 -10.13
C LYS A 46 -46.31 -10.27 -10.11
N SER A 47 -46.51 -10.89 -11.28
CA SER A 47 -46.70 -12.35 -11.41
C SER A 47 -45.49 -13.18 -10.95
N PHE A 48 -44.27 -12.65 -11.06
CA PHE A 48 -43.05 -13.31 -10.56
C PHE A 48 -42.84 -13.09 -9.06
N GLN A 49 -43.29 -11.96 -8.53
CA GLN A 49 -43.16 -11.62 -7.11
C GLN A 49 -43.94 -12.60 -6.21
N LEU A 50 -45.13 -13.00 -6.62
CA LEU A 50 -45.94 -13.99 -5.91
C LEU A 50 -45.29 -15.39 -5.87
N ARG A 51 -44.49 -15.73 -6.89
CA ARG A 51 -43.75 -17.00 -6.95
C ARG A 51 -42.46 -16.96 -6.12
N PHE A 52 -41.80 -15.80 -6.04
CA PHE A 52 -40.55 -15.61 -5.31
C PHE A 52 -40.69 -15.96 -3.81
N GLN A 53 -41.79 -15.55 -3.17
CA GLN A 53 -41.98 -15.76 -1.73
C GLN A 53 -42.28 -17.22 -1.34
N ARG A 54 -42.85 -18.04 -2.23
CA ARG A 54 -43.31 -19.39 -1.89
C ARG A 54 -42.26 -20.51 -2.03
N GLY A 55 -41.05 -20.25 -2.56
CA GLY A 55 -40.07 -21.34 -2.73
C GLY A 55 -38.59 -20.97 -2.92
N TYR A 56 -38.27 -19.71 -3.23
CA TYR A 56 -36.90 -19.37 -3.64
C TYR A 56 -35.97 -18.96 -2.49
N LYS A 57 -36.49 -18.71 -1.28
CA LYS A 57 -35.66 -18.33 -0.13
C LYS A 57 -34.63 -19.41 0.21
N ASN A 58 -35.07 -20.66 0.30
CA ASN A 58 -34.18 -21.80 0.62
C ASN A 58 -33.13 -22.03 -0.49
N ILE A 59 -33.46 -21.73 -1.74
CA ILE A 59 -32.53 -21.84 -2.89
C ILE A 59 -31.53 -20.69 -2.85
N LEU A 60 -31.97 -19.45 -2.57
CA LEU A 60 -31.09 -18.30 -2.41
C LEU A 60 -30.13 -18.51 -1.25
N ASP A 61 -30.61 -18.95 -0.09
CA ASP A 61 -29.75 -19.18 1.07
C ASP A 61 -28.71 -20.29 0.80
N LYS A 62 -29.07 -21.29 -0.02
CA LYS A 62 -28.15 -22.36 -0.45
C LYS A 62 -27.11 -21.90 -1.48
N HIS A 63 -27.51 -21.11 -2.48
CA HIS A 63 -26.66 -20.79 -3.65
C HIS A 63 -26.07 -19.38 -3.65
N ALA A 64 -26.66 -18.44 -2.91
CA ALA A 64 -26.26 -17.04 -2.81
C ALA A 64 -26.51 -16.53 -1.38
N PRO A 65 -25.87 -17.15 -0.35
CA PRO A 65 -26.05 -16.74 1.03
C PRO A 65 -25.66 -15.29 1.24
N LEU A 66 -26.35 -14.61 2.15
CA LEU A 66 -26.01 -13.24 2.54
C LEU A 66 -24.61 -13.22 3.16
N GLN A 67 -23.66 -12.57 2.48
CA GLN A 67 -22.29 -12.41 2.97
C GLN A 67 -22.06 -10.96 3.41
N SER A 68 -21.76 -10.78 4.69
CA SER A 68 -21.26 -9.51 5.21
C SER A 68 -19.77 -9.40 4.93
N LYS A 69 -19.36 -8.37 4.17
CA LYS A 69 -17.95 -8.07 3.91
C LYS A 69 -17.56 -6.79 4.64
N VAL A 70 -16.46 -6.84 5.37
CA VAL A 70 -15.88 -5.65 6.01
C VAL A 70 -15.22 -4.81 4.92
N VAL A 71 -15.68 -3.58 4.75
CA VAL A 71 -15.08 -2.61 3.83
C VAL A 71 -14.05 -1.81 4.60
N THR A 72 -12.76 -1.99 4.28
CA THR A 72 -11.70 -1.15 4.83
C THR A 72 -11.83 0.27 4.27
N ILE A 73 -12.23 1.21 5.12
CA ILE A 73 -12.21 2.64 4.77
C ILE A 73 -10.74 3.09 4.79
N ARG A 74 -10.21 3.41 3.61
CA ARG A 74 -8.86 3.98 3.48
C ARG A 74 -8.98 5.50 3.50
N PRO A 75 -8.44 6.19 4.53
CA PRO A 75 -8.44 7.64 4.55
C PRO A 75 -7.64 8.18 3.36
N ASN A 76 -8.02 9.36 2.88
CA ASN A 76 -7.30 9.99 1.79
C ASN A 76 -5.88 10.32 2.25
N THR A 77 -4.88 10.04 1.41
CA THR A 77 -3.49 10.35 1.73
C THR A 77 -3.30 11.86 1.75
N GLN A 78 -2.53 12.37 2.73
CA GLN A 78 -2.40 13.82 2.98
C GLN A 78 -1.85 14.62 1.80
N TRP A 79 -1.01 14.01 0.94
CA TRP A 79 -0.48 14.64 -0.27
C TRP A 79 -1.44 14.57 -1.48
N TYR A 80 -2.62 13.97 -1.35
CA TYR A 80 -3.57 13.82 -2.44
C TYR A 80 -4.47 15.05 -2.56
N SER A 81 -4.10 15.95 -3.47
CA SER A 81 -4.80 17.21 -3.76
C SER A 81 -5.99 17.04 -4.71
N ASP A 82 -6.84 18.06 -4.76
CA ASP A 82 -7.94 18.15 -5.72
C ASP A 82 -7.44 18.24 -7.17
N GLU A 83 -6.28 18.86 -7.39
CA GLU A 83 -5.58 18.90 -8.69
C GLU A 83 -5.25 17.47 -9.19
N LEU A 84 -4.74 16.61 -8.31
CA LEU A 84 -4.49 15.19 -8.64
C LEU A 84 -5.77 14.42 -8.95
N ARG A 85 -6.87 14.77 -8.28
CA ARG A 85 -8.19 14.19 -8.55
C ARG A 85 -8.67 14.59 -9.94
N GLU A 86 -8.59 15.87 -10.28
CA GLU A 86 -9.01 16.43 -11.57
C GLU A 86 -8.22 15.82 -12.74
N ILE A 87 -6.89 15.82 -12.68
CA ILE A 87 -6.07 15.20 -13.73
C ILE A 87 -6.38 13.71 -13.89
N LYS A 88 -6.68 12.99 -12.80
CA LYS A 88 -7.11 11.57 -12.88
C LYS A 88 -8.46 11.41 -13.57
N HIS A 89 -9.38 12.36 -13.39
CA HIS A 89 -10.64 12.39 -14.14
C HIS A 89 -10.42 12.69 -15.61
N GLU A 90 -9.60 13.69 -15.93
CA GLU A 90 -9.24 14.04 -17.30
C GLU A 90 -8.58 12.89 -18.04
N ARG A 91 -7.62 12.19 -17.40
CA ARG A 91 -6.99 10.99 -17.95
C ARG A 91 -8.03 9.95 -18.34
N ARG A 92 -9.01 9.69 -17.47
CA ARG A 92 -10.11 8.75 -17.75
C ARG A 92 -11.06 9.24 -18.84
N LYS A 93 -11.24 10.55 -19.01
CA LYS A 93 -12.02 11.12 -20.13
C LYS A 93 -11.27 10.90 -21.45
N ALA A 94 -10.01 11.30 -21.51
CA ALA A 94 -9.16 11.12 -22.70
C ALA A 94 -8.99 9.65 -23.08
N GLU A 95 -8.80 8.76 -22.11
CA GLU A 95 -8.74 7.32 -22.34
C GLU A 95 -10.01 6.78 -22.98
N ARG A 96 -11.19 7.17 -22.48
CA ARG A 96 -12.48 6.75 -23.05
C ARG A 96 -12.67 7.27 -24.48
N ILE A 97 -12.27 8.51 -24.75
CA ILE A 97 -12.33 9.09 -26.10
C ILE A 97 -11.43 8.28 -27.02
N TRP A 98 -10.15 8.10 -26.69
CA TRP A 98 -9.22 7.32 -27.50
C TRP A 98 -9.69 5.88 -27.73
N ARG A 99 -10.20 5.19 -26.69
CA ARG A 99 -10.73 3.83 -26.83
C ARG A 99 -11.92 3.76 -27.79
N ARG A 100 -12.74 4.81 -27.87
CA ARG A 100 -13.89 4.91 -28.78
C ARG A 100 -13.48 5.26 -30.20
N THR A 101 -12.61 6.27 -30.38
CA THR A 101 -12.30 6.86 -31.69
C THR A 101 -11.11 6.21 -32.39
N LYS A 102 -10.15 5.66 -31.62
CA LYS A 102 -8.90 5.04 -32.11
C LYS A 102 -8.02 5.93 -33.00
N LEU A 103 -8.23 7.24 -33.01
CA LEU A 103 -7.39 8.21 -33.71
C LEU A 103 -6.08 8.50 -32.94
N ASN A 104 -5.00 8.69 -33.69
CA ASN A 104 -3.67 9.04 -33.15
C ASN A 104 -3.66 10.33 -32.34
N VAL A 105 -4.42 11.35 -32.75
CA VAL A 105 -4.51 12.63 -32.01
C VAL A 105 -5.04 12.41 -30.59
N HIS A 106 -6.06 11.55 -30.43
CA HIS A 106 -6.60 11.22 -29.11
C HIS A 106 -5.65 10.35 -28.29
N GLU A 107 -4.83 9.52 -28.94
CA GLU A 107 -3.76 8.79 -28.28
C GLU A 107 -2.68 9.74 -27.72
N GLN A 108 -2.26 10.72 -28.52
CA GLN A 108 -1.30 11.74 -28.10
C GLN A 108 -1.81 12.53 -26.90
N ILE A 109 -3.06 13.01 -26.94
CA ILE A 109 -3.71 13.70 -25.81
C ILE A 109 -3.72 12.82 -24.55
N TYR A 110 -4.07 11.53 -24.69
CA TYR A 110 -4.07 10.61 -23.55
C TYR A 110 -2.66 10.42 -22.97
N LYS A 111 -1.63 10.27 -23.82
CA LYS A 111 -0.24 10.15 -23.41
C LYS A 111 0.23 11.42 -22.68
N GLU A 112 -0.04 12.60 -23.23
CA GLU A 112 0.27 13.89 -22.60
C GLU A 112 -0.33 13.99 -21.19
N ILE A 113 -1.60 13.65 -21.02
CA ILE A 113 -2.24 13.67 -19.70
C ILE A 113 -1.62 12.63 -18.76
N CYS A 114 -1.17 11.48 -19.26
CA CYS A 114 -0.45 10.50 -18.46
C CYS A 114 0.89 11.03 -17.93
N TYR A 115 1.64 11.76 -18.77
CA TYR A 115 2.87 12.43 -18.38
C TYR A 115 2.60 13.52 -17.34
N LYS A 116 1.69 14.45 -17.62
CA LYS A 116 1.28 15.52 -16.69
C LYS A 116 0.85 14.98 -15.33
N ARG A 117 0.06 13.89 -15.33
CA ARG A 117 -0.33 13.21 -14.08
C ARG A 117 0.87 12.67 -13.31
N ASN A 118 1.81 12.02 -13.98
CA ASN A 118 2.99 11.46 -13.32
C ASN A 118 3.86 12.56 -12.71
N GLU A 119 4.08 13.63 -13.46
CA GLU A 119 4.81 14.81 -13.01
C GLU A 119 4.14 15.43 -11.78
N LEU A 120 2.83 15.69 -11.86
CA LEU A 120 2.08 16.25 -10.74
C LEU A 120 2.14 15.34 -9.50
N LEU A 121 2.03 14.03 -9.68
CA LEU A 121 2.12 13.06 -8.60
C LEU A 121 3.49 13.06 -7.93
N ALA A 122 4.56 13.14 -8.73
CA ALA A 122 5.92 13.24 -8.22
C ALA A 122 6.10 14.56 -7.46
N ARG A 123 5.73 15.69 -8.06
CA ARG A 123 5.79 17.04 -7.46
C ARG A 123 5.06 17.08 -6.12
N SER A 124 3.80 16.65 -6.08
CA SER A 124 2.96 16.70 -4.88
C SER A 124 3.56 15.89 -3.73
N LYS A 125 4.16 14.72 -4.04
CA LYS A 125 4.84 13.90 -3.03
C LYS A 125 6.10 14.57 -2.51
N VAL A 126 6.94 15.08 -3.41
CA VAL A 126 8.17 15.78 -3.04
C VAL A 126 7.83 16.98 -2.17
N GLU A 127 6.94 17.85 -2.61
CA GLU A 127 6.50 19.05 -1.89
C GLU A 127 5.99 18.72 -0.49
N PHE A 128 5.13 17.70 -0.36
CA PHE A 128 4.59 17.27 0.92
C PHE A 128 5.69 16.77 1.87
N TYR A 129 6.54 15.83 1.42
CA TYR A 129 7.56 15.27 2.31
C TYR A 129 8.68 16.26 2.60
N SER A 130 9.06 17.10 1.63
CA SER A 130 10.01 18.19 1.85
C SER A 130 9.49 19.19 2.88
N SER A 131 8.22 19.57 2.82
CA SER A 131 7.61 20.47 3.82
C SER A 131 7.58 19.80 5.19
N LYS A 132 7.20 18.53 5.26
CA LYS A 132 7.16 17.76 6.51
C LYS A 132 8.53 17.59 7.18
N ILE A 133 9.59 17.46 6.38
CA ILE A 133 10.97 17.42 6.88
C ILE A 133 11.37 18.79 7.45
N LYS A 134 11.06 19.89 6.75
CA LYS A 134 11.33 21.26 7.23
C LYS A 134 10.58 21.58 8.51
N GLU A 135 9.31 21.21 8.62
CA GLU A 135 8.51 21.38 9.85
C GLU A 135 9.09 20.59 11.03
N SER A 136 9.83 19.51 10.76
CA SER A 136 10.44 18.63 11.78
C SER A 136 11.90 18.98 12.08
N GLU A 137 12.42 20.12 11.61
CA GLU A 137 13.85 20.50 11.70
C GLU A 137 14.39 20.53 13.13
N SER A 138 13.53 20.83 14.12
CA SER A 138 13.91 20.87 15.54
C SER A 138 13.84 19.51 16.26
N ASP A 139 13.21 18.49 15.69
CA ASP A 139 12.99 17.19 16.35
C ASP A 139 13.46 16.02 15.48
N ALA A 140 14.72 15.63 15.68
CA ALA A 140 15.33 14.49 15.00
C ALA A 140 14.49 13.20 15.15
N LYS A 141 13.79 13.01 16.28
CA LYS A 141 12.95 11.82 16.51
C LYS A 141 11.78 11.75 15.53
N GLN A 142 11.20 12.90 15.16
CA GLN A 142 10.13 12.98 14.16
C GLN A 142 10.63 12.62 12.76
N ILE A 143 11.83 13.08 12.39
CA ILE A 143 12.47 12.71 11.11
C ILE A 143 12.73 11.21 11.07
N TYR A 144 13.29 10.63 12.12
CA TYR A 144 13.51 9.17 12.19
C TYR A 144 12.21 8.37 12.12
N LYS A 145 11.15 8.82 12.80
CA LYS A 145 9.83 8.18 12.74
C LYS A 145 9.24 8.26 11.32
N LEU A 146 9.37 9.40 10.66
CA LEU A 146 8.95 9.59 9.27
C LEU A 146 9.72 8.67 8.32
N ALA A 147 11.05 8.59 8.45
CA ALA A 147 11.90 7.71 7.66
C ALA A 147 11.54 6.23 7.86
N ASN A 148 11.36 5.78 9.10
CA ASN A 148 10.93 4.41 9.41
C ASN A 148 9.54 4.09 8.81
N THR A 149 8.64 5.07 8.81
CA THR A 149 7.32 4.93 8.17
C THR A 149 7.44 4.77 6.66
N LEU A 150 8.31 5.56 6.01
CA LEU A 150 8.53 5.51 4.55
C LEU A 150 9.21 4.22 4.11
N ILE A 151 10.13 3.72 4.91
CA ILE A 151 10.90 2.49 4.64
C ILE A 151 10.07 1.24 5.01
N GLY A 152 8.92 1.40 5.66
CA GLY A 152 8.11 0.28 6.14
C GLY A 152 8.75 -0.47 7.31
N SER A 153 9.71 0.15 8.00
CA SER A 153 10.34 -0.37 9.21
C SER A 153 9.55 0.00 10.46
N THR A 154 8.22 -0.05 10.37
CA THR A 154 7.34 -0.02 11.56
C THR A 154 7.28 -1.43 12.12
N LYS A 155 8.44 -1.97 12.53
CA LYS A 155 8.42 -3.12 13.42
C LYS A 155 7.90 -2.57 14.75
N ASP A 156 6.62 -2.77 15.01
CA ASP A 156 6.24 -3.05 16.39
C ASP A 156 7.10 -4.26 16.75
N GLN A 157 8.17 -4.03 17.51
CA GLN A 157 8.85 -5.11 18.20
C GLN A 157 7.83 -5.62 19.23
N SER A 158 6.84 -6.39 18.78
CA SER A 158 6.12 -7.26 19.68
C SER A 158 7.14 -8.29 20.11
N LEU A 159 7.62 -8.17 21.35
CA LEU A 159 8.22 -9.29 22.04
C LEU A 159 7.31 -10.51 21.78
N PRO A 160 7.88 -11.70 21.49
CA PRO A 160 7.09 -12.90 21.35
C PRO A 160 6.13 -13.01 22.54
N SER A 161 4.84 -13.16 22.29
CA SER A 161 3.87 -13.34 23.37
C SER A 161 4.25 -14.59 24.16
N HIS A 162 4.73 -14.41 25.40
CA HIS A 162 4.99 -15.52 26.31
C HIS A 162 3.71 -15.84 27.06
N HIS A 163 3.21 -17.07 26.89
CA HIS A 163 1.98 -17.53 27.53
C HIS A 163 2.21 -18.36 28.81
N GLY A 164 3.47 -18.51 29.27
CA GLY A 164 3.84 -19.25 30.49
C GLY A 164 4.29 -18.36 31.67
N ASP A 165 4.87 -18.98 32.70
CA ASP A 165 5.27 -18.33 33.96
C ASP A 165 6.44 -17.34 33.79
N MET A 166 6.34 -16.18 34.45
CA MET A 166 7.29 -15.08 34.33
C MET A 166 8.65 -15.41 34.98
N THR A 167 8.63 -16.26 36.00
CA THR A 167 9.81 -16.74 36.71
C THR A 167 10.66 -17.68 35.85
N GLU A 168 10.02 -18.57 35.11
CA GLU A 168 10.70 -19.47 34.15
C GLU A 168 11.36 -18.68 33.03
N LEU A 169 10.68 -17.65 32.52
CA LEU A 169 11.24 -16.76 31.50
C LEU A 169 12.48 -16.02 32.03
N ALA A 170 12.40 -15.44 33.23
CA ALA A 170 13.52 -14.75 33.85
C ALA A 170 14.73 -15.69 34.06
N ASN A 171 14.49 -16.91 34.52
CA ASN A 171 15.52 -17.93 34.70
C ASN A 171 16.14 -18.36 33.36
N SER A 172 15.33 -18.50 32.31
CA SER A 172 15.84 -18.80 30.96
C SER A 172 16.74 -17.71 30.41
N PHE A 173 16.40 -16.42 30.64
CA PHE A 173 17.26 -15.30 30.28
C PHE A 173 18.56 -15.34 31.08
N ALA A 174 18.48 -15.55 32.40
CA ALA A 174 19.67 -15.62 33.26
C ALA A 174 20.62 -16.74 32.83
N ASN A 175 20.09 -17.92 32.51
CA ASN A 175 20.87 -19.06 32.03
C ASN A 175 21.48 -18.77 30.65
N PHE A 176 20.69 -18.25 29.70
CA PHE A 176 21.19 -17.91 28.37
C PHE A 176 22.37 -16.93 28.42
N PHE A 177 22.28 -15.86 29.21
CA PHE A 177 23.38 -14.89 29.31
C PHE A 177 24.57 -15.48 30.05
N SER A 178 24.35 -16.26 31.11
CA SER A 178 25.44 -16.93 31.85
C SER A 178 26.22 -17.90 30.97
N GLU A 179 25.49 -18.72 30.20
CA GLU A 179 26.06 -19.70 29.27
C GLU A 179 26.77 -19.02 28.10
N LYS A 180 26.20 -17.94 27.55
CA LYS A 180 26.85 -17.15 26.51
C LYS A 180 28.13 -16.49 26.99
N ILE A 181 28.14 -15.91 28.19
CA ILE A 181 29.34 -15.32 28.81
C ILE A 181 30.39 -16.41 29.03
N HIS A 182 29.98 -17.59 29.53
CA HIS A 182 30.87 -18.72 29.71
C HIS A 182 31.50 -19.18 28.38
N MET A 183 30.69 -19.37 27.35
CA MET A 183 31.17 -19.75 26.01
C MET A 183 32.13 -18.72 25.40
N ILE A 184 31.85 -17.42 25.56
CA ILE A 184 32.77 -16.35 25.13
C ILE A 184 34.10 -16.45 25.89
N ARG A 185 34.06 -16.70 27.21
CA ARG A 185 35.28 -16.87 28.00
C ARG A 185 36.09 -18.09 27.56
N CYS A 186 35.44 -19.24 27.35
CA CYS A 186 36.08 -20.46 26.86
C CYS A 186 36.74 -20.23 25.50
N THR A 187 36.02 -19.65 24.54
CA THR A 187 36.55 -19.37 23.19
C THR A 187 37.74 -18.40 23.23
N LEU A 188 37.72 -17.38 24.09
CA LEU A 188 38.87 -16.48 24.27
C LEU A 188 40.08 -17.18 24.92
N THR A 189 39.86 -18.10 25.87
CA THR A 189 40.95 -18.87 26.48
C THR A 189 41.53 -19.95 25.58
N GLU A 190 40.72 -20.58 24.73
CA GLU A 190 41.17 -21.60 23.77
C GLU A 190 41.91 -20.98 22.58
N GLY A 191 41.51 -19.78 22.14
CA GLY A 191 42.21 -19.01 21.11
C GLY A 191 43.61 -18.53 21.50
N ASN A 192 43.99 -18.62 22.77
CA ASN A 192 45.29 -18.16 23.28
C ASN A 192 46.38 -19.27 23.27
N GLN A 193 46.06 -20.49 22.81
CA GLN A 193 47.00 -21.62 22.69
C GLN A 193 47.64 -21.73 21.29
N HIS A 194 47.25 -20.90 20.32
CA HIS A 194 47.99 -20.68 19.07
C HIS A 194 48.60 -19.27 19.11
N GLY A 195 49.69 -19.15 19.84
CA GLY A 195 50.54 -17.97 19.84
C GLY A 195 51.20 -17.74 18.49
N THR A 196 50.45 -17.19 17.52
CA THR A 196 51.05 -16.20 16.63
C THR A 196 50.89 -14.87 17.32
N ASN A 197 52.01 -14.32 17.77
CA ASN A 197 52.07 -13.05 18.46
C ASN A 197 51.37 -11.98 17.58
N PRO A 198 50.27 -11.34 18.03
CA PRO A 198 49.51 -10.41 17.19
C PRO A 198 50.34 -9.19 16.77
N MET A 199 51.46 -8.92 17.46
CA MET A 199 52.45 -7.92 17.06
C MET A 199 53.25 -8.27 15.78
N LEU A 200 53.16 -9.49 15.24
CA LEU A 200 53.79 -9.83 13.95
C LEU A 200 52.87 -9.54 12.75
N ALA A 201 51.59 -9.19 12.97
CA ALA A 201 50.68 -8.77 11.91
C ALA A 201 50.96 -7.34 11.43
N ASP A 202 51.71 -6.55 12.21
CA ASP A 202 52.26 -5.25 11.81
C ASP A 202 53.52 -5.44 10.95
N VAL A 203 53.45 -6.25 9.90
CA VAL A 203 54.39 -6.10 8.80
C VAL A 203 54.11 -4.73 8.20
N LYS A 204 54.93 -3.73 8.56
CA LYS A 204 54.94 -2.43 7.88
C LYS A 204 54.91 -2.70 6.38
N PHE A 205 53.90 -2.16 5.69
CA PHE A 205 53.82 -2.23 4.24
C PHE A 205 55.18 -1.78 3.65
N THR A 206 55.90 -2.72 3.03
CA THR A 206 57.20 -2.49 2.38
C THR A 206 57.06 -2.16 0.90
N GLY A 207 55.82 -2.00 0.41
CA GLY A 207 55.56 -1.60 -0.96
C GLY A 207 55.70 -0.10 -1.17
N ASN A 208 55.65 0.33 -2.44
CA ASN A 208 55.65 1.75 -2.78
C ASN A 208 54.37 2.41 -2.27
N ALA A 209 54.51 3.49 -1.51
CA ALA A 209 53.38 4.28 -1.04
C ALA A 209 52.61 4.84 -2.26
N LEU A 210 51.27 4.75 -2.20
CA LEU A 210 50.42 5.33 -3.23
C LEU A 210 50.44 6.86 -3.07
N THR A 211 51.29 7.54 -3.83
CA THR A 211 51.50 9.00 -3.71
C THR A 211 50.55 9.83 -4.56
N GLU A 212 49.87 9.20 -5.53
CA GLU A 212 48.94 9.87 -6.42
C GLU A 212 47.79 8.94 -6.83
N PHE A 213 46.63 9.53 -7.11
CA PHE A 213 45.52 8.86 -7.77
C PHE A 213 45.46 9.35 -9.20
N SER A 214 45.52 8.44 -10.18
CA SER A 214 45.26 8.78 -11.58
C SER A 214 43.75 8.82 -11.84
N ALA A 215 43.32 9.75 -12.69
CA ALA A 215 41.93 9.81 -13.13
C ALA A 215 41.62 8.56 -13.96
N VAL A 216 40.57 7.84 -13.54
CA VAL A 216 40.14 6.59 -14.19
C VAL A 216 39.41 6.92 -15.49
N ASP A 217 39.80 6.27 -16.59
CA ASP A 217 39.12 6.41 -17.88
C ASP A 217 37.77 5.65 -17.90
N SER A 218 36.85 6.15 -18.70
CA SER A 218 35.49 5.66 -18.92
C SER A 218 35.41 4.16 -19.28
N GLU A 219 36.47 3.59 -19.84
CA GLU A 219 36.54 2.17 -20.19
C GLU A 219 36.79 1.26 -18.97
N ASP A 220 37.53 1.73 -17.97
CA ASP A 220 37.80 0.98 -16.74
C ASP A 220 36.62 1.02 -15.76
N LEU A 221 35.82 2.09 -15.79
CA LEU A 221 34.53 2.14 -15.06
C LEU A 221 33.54 1.07 -15.56
N ARG A 222 33.53 0.78 -16.87
CA ARG A 222 32.63 -0.25 -17.44
C ARG A 222 32.98 -1.67 -17.00
N LYS A 223 34.27 -1.98 -16.82
CA LYS A 223 34.71 -3.31 -16.35
C LYS A 223 34.28 -3.59 -14.90
N ASN A 224 34.20 -2.55 -14.05
CA ASN A 224 33.78 -2.70 -12.66
C ASN A 224 32.25 -2.71 -12.47
N HIS A 225 31.48 -2.18 -13.43
CA HIS A 225 30.01 -2.14 -13.36
C HIS A 225 29.35 -3.54 -13.53
N PHE A 226 30.04 -4.52 -14.12
CA PHE A 226 29.50 -5.88 -14.32
C PHE A 226 29.54 -6.79 -13.07
N LYS A 227 30.15 -6.34 -11.96
CA LYS A 227 30.24 -7.13 -10.71
C LYS A 227 29.19 -6.77 -9.66
N LEU A 228 28.33 -5.78 -9.90
CA LEU A 228 27.29 -5.35 -8.96
C LEU A 228 25.92 -5.27 -9.65
N SER A 229 25.41 -6.43 -10.07
CA SER A 229 24.03 -6.59 -10.50
C SER A 229 23.42 -7.79 -9.76
N PHE A 230 22.68 -7.49 -8.69
CA PHE A 230 21.62 -8.32 -8.14
C PHE A 230 20.30 -7.59 -8.37
#